data_AF-A0A1V3NHQ6-F1
#
_entry.id   AF-A0A1V3NHQ6-F1
#
_cell.length_a   1.000
_cell.length_b   1.000
_cell.length_c   1.000
_cell.angle_alpha   90.00
_cell.angle_beta   90.00
_cell.angle_gamma   90.00
#
_symmetry.space_group_name_H-M   'P 1'
#
loop_
_entity.id
_entity.type
_entity.pdbx_description
1 polymer ?
#
loop_
_entity_poly.entity_id
_entity_poly.type
_entity_poly.pdbx_seq_one_letter_code
_entity_poly.pdbx_strand_id
1 'polypeptide(L)'
;MPRAARTQGASQPEWLADAVSGADVVVFGSGLTDLRLVREALAARPELSVREAQMPMGSLEQRERFHALRACTGWPTLPQVFVRGAFVGGQTELLRHPILGVREPAAGLPASPKRVMTLGFAGLLPFLAGLVMLSAPGVAVSQAFAATWLLGYGAVIAAFLGAAHWGIALTGTDSPSPDRLAAWAVIPSILAWMTLLVEPAWGLAGQVLLFALILAVDLRVGAQSGWPRYYRRLRTSLSVAVIVALGVGWTVLQSAG
;
A
#
# COMPACT_ATOMS: atom_id res chain seq x y z
N MET A 1 -10.09 19.63 -4.66
CA MET A 1 -10.72 20.79 -3.98
C MET A 1 -11.95 20.29 -3.23
N PRO A 2 -11.97 20.27 -1.88
CA PRO A 2 -13.19 20.01 -1.15
C PRO A 2 -14.10 21.24 -1.27
N ARG A 3 -15.34 20.99 -1.64
CA ARG A 3 -16.40 21.98 -1.86
C ARG A 3 -16.68 22.67 -0.53
N ALA A 4 -16.29 23.93 -0.38
CA ALA A 4 -16.78 24.78 0.70
C ALA A 4 -18.31 24.83 0.57
N ALA A 5 -19.01 24.09 1.44
CA ALA A 5 -20.45 24.15 1.54
C ALA A 5 -20.80 25.55 2.06
N ARG A 6 -21.25 26.41 1.16
CA ARG A 6 -21.84 27.70 1.52
C ARG A 6 -23.02 27.43 2.42
N THR A 7 -22.95 27.99 3.61
CA THR A 7 -24.02 28.18 4.58
C THR A 7 -25.20 28.92 3.95
N GLN A 8 -26.38 28.28 3.91
CA GLN A 8 -27.66 28.98 3.74
C GLN A 8 -28.75 28.25 4.54
N GLY A 9 -29.33 28.92 5.54
CA GLY A 9 -30.77 28.79 5.80
C GLY A 9 -31.29 28.58 7.23
N ALA A 10 -30.50 28.12 8.21
CA ALA A 10 -30.97 27.96 9.58
C ALA A 10 -30.18 28.86 10.54
N SER A 11 -30.88 29.69 11.32
CA SER A 11 -30.27 30.41 12.44
C SER A 11 -29.63 29.39 13.38
N GLN A 12 -28.33 29.52 13.64
CA GLN A 12 -27.66 28.66 14.62
C GLN A 12 -28.34 28.82 15.99
N PRO A 13 -28.68 27.72 16.69
CA PRO A 13 -29.24 27.80 18.03
C PRO A 13 -28.29 28.53 18.98
N GLU A 14 -28.81 29.38 19.87
CA GLU A 14 -28.00 30.11 20.85
C GLU A 14 -27.10 29.18 21.67
N TRP A 15 -27.66 28.05 22.14
CA TRP A 15 -26.91 27.04 22.88
C TRP A 15 -25.73 26.46 22.09
N LEU A 16 -25.81 26.41 20.76
CA LEU A 16 -24.75 25.89 19.92
C LEU A 16 -23.61 26.90 19.82
N ALA A 17 -23.94 28.18 19.64
CA ALA A 17 -22.96 29.28 19.62
C ALA A 17 -22.18 29.32 20.94
N ASP A 18 -22.87 29.19 22.08
CA ASP A 18 -22.25 29.11 23.39
C ASP A 18 -21.36 27.86 23.54
N ALA A 19 -21.87 26.70 23.11
CA ALA A 19 -21.16 25.43 23.24
C ALA A 19 -19.83 25.41 22.45
N VAL A 20 -19.80 26.00 21.25
CA VAL A 20 -18.60 26.04 20.40
C VAL A 20 -17.66 27.21 20.72
N SER A 21 -18.08 28.15 21.58
CA SER A 21 -17.28 29.30 21.98
C SER A 21 -16.15 28.91 22.95
N GLY A 22 -14.97 29.53 22.77
CA GLY A 22 -13.84 29.44 23.71
C GLY A 22 -13.04 28.14 23.70
N ALA A 23 -13.33 27.20 22.80
CA ALA A 23 -12.53 25.99 22.59
C ALA A 23 -12.01 25.90 21.15
N ASP A 24 -10.80 25.35 20.98
CA ASP A 24 -10.21 25.11 19.67
C ASP A 24 -10.91 23.97 18.93
N VAL A 25 -11.28 22.91 19.66
CA VAL A 25 -11.99 21.75 19.12
C VAL A 25 -13.16 21.39 20.03
N VAL A 26 -14.37 21.31 19.46
CA VAL A 26 -15.56 20.82 20.15
C VAL A 26 -16.08 19.57 19.47
N VAL A 27 -16.21 18.49 20.23
CA VAL A 27 -16.70 17.19 19.75
C VAL A 27 -18.05 16.89 20.40
N PHE A 28 -19.10 16.89 19.58
CA PHE A 28 -20.42 16.41 20.00
C PHE A 28 -20.47 14.90 19.79
N GLY A 29 -20.72 14.15 20.85
CA GLY A 29 -20.79 12.68 20.82
C GLY A 29 -21.91 12.15 21.71
N SER A 30 -22.33 10.91 21.48
CA SER A 30 -23.24 10.19 22.37
C SER A 30 -22.46 9.14 23.17
N GLY A 31 -23.09 8.55 24.20
CA GLY A 31 -22.53 7.40 24.92
C GLY A 31 -22.31 6.16 24.05
N LEU A 32 -22.88 6.11 22.84
CA LEU A 32 -22.68 5.03 21.85
C LEU A 32 -21.62 5.39 20.79
N THR A 33 -21.11 6.62 20.80
CA THR A 33 -20.15 7.09 19.81
C THR A 33 -18.73 6.73 20.25
N ASP A 34 -18.03 5.90 19.46
CA ASP A 34 -16.62 5.59 19.73
C ASP A 34 -15.75 6.82 19.41
N LEU A 35 -15.18 7.41 20.45
CA LEU A 35 -14.31 8.59 20.36
C LEU A 35 -12.85 8.27 20.70
N ARG A 36 -12.45 7.00 20.84
CA ARG A 36 -11.10 6.63 21.29
C ARG A 36 -10.00 7.24 20.42
N LEU A 37 -10.13 7.10 19.10
CA LEU A 37 -9.16 7.64 18.14
C LEU A 37 -9.09 9.17 18.17
N VAL A 38 -10.24 9.82 18.31
CA VAL A 38 -10.34 11.28 18.40
C VAL A 38 -9.68 11.78 19.69
N ARG A 39 -9.98 11.14 20.83
CA ARG A 39 -9.37 11.43 22.13
C ARG A 39 -7.86 11.25 22.12
N GLU A 40 -7.37 10.15 21.55
CA GLU A 40 -5.94 9.89 21.44
C GLU A 40 -5.24 10.95 20.59
N ALA A 41 -5.82 11.31 19.43
CA ALA A 41 -5.26 12.33 18.54
C ALA A 41 -5.26 13.73 19.18
N LEU A 42 -6.29 14.08 19.94
CA LEU A 42 -6.39 15.34 20.67
C LEU A 42 -5.47 15.38 21.90
N ALA A 43 -5.31 14.26 22.61
CA ALA A 43 -4.40 14.15 23.75
C ALA A 43 -2.92 14.34 23.34
N ALA A 44 -2.57 14.01 22.10
CA ALA A 44 -1.25 14.28 21.54
C ALA A 44 -0.98 15.78 21.29
N ARG A 45 -1.99 16.65 21.44
CA ARG A 45 -1.94 18.10 21.22
C ARG A 45 -2.41 18.86 22.47
N PRO A 46 -1.66 18.80 23.59
CA PRO A 46 -2.06 19.40 24.87
C PRO A 46 -2.20 20.93 24.82
N GLU A 47 -1.68 21.58 23.79
CA GLU A 47 -1.84 23.01 23.54
C GLU A 47 -3.22 23.41 23.01
N LEU A 48 -4.03 22.46 22.53
CA LEU A 48 -5.37 22.74 22.02
C LEU A 48 -6.39 22.72 23.16
N SER A 49 -7.25 23.74 23.21
CA SER A 49 -8.42 23.73 24.09
C SER A 49 -9.50 22.81 23.51
N VAL A 50 -9.76 21.68 24.18
CA VAL A 50 -10.71 20.65 23.72
C VAL A 50 -11.92 20.56 24.63
N ARG A 51 -13.12 20.56 24.05
CA ARG A 51 -14.39 20.36 24.77
C ARG A 51 -15.18 19.20 24.17
N GLU A 52 -15.53 18.22 25.00
CA GLU A 52 -16.46 17.15 24.62
C GLU A 52 -17.86 17.47 25.14
N ALA A 53 -18.83 17.56 24.24
CA ALA A 53 -20.23 17.76 24.56
C ALA A 53 -20.99 16.45 24.39
N GLN A 54 -21.55 15.93 25.48
CA GLN A 54 -22.33 14.70 25.48
C GLN A 54 -23.78 14.97 25.07
N MET A 55 -24.27 14.16 24.13
CA MET A 55 -25.66 14.14 23.65
C MET A 55 -26.23 12.72 23.86
N PRO A 56 -26.60 12.35 25.10
CA PRO A 56 -27.20 11.05 25.37
C PRO A 56 -28.61 10.99 24.76
N MET A 57 -28.91 9.94 24.01
CA MET A 57 -30.19 9.77 23.31
C MET A 57 -31.35 9.38 24.24
N GLY A 58 -31.15 9.39 25.56
CA GLY A 58 -32.13 9.00 26.57
C GLY A 58 -33.16 10.06 26.94
N SER A 59 -32.93 11.34 26.58
CA SER A 59 -33.85 12.45 26.89
C SER A 59 -34.38 13.11 25.62
N LEU A 60 -35.63 13.60 25.67
CA LEU A 60 -36.26 14.31 24.55
C LEU A 60 -35.48 15.59 24.19
N GLU A 61 -35.08 16.36 25.20
CA GLU A 61 -34.30 17.59 25.01
C GLU A 61 -33.00 17.35 24.23
N GLN A 62 -32.25 16.30 24.54
CA GLN A 62 -30.99 16.00 23.85
C GLN A 62 -31.22 15.49 22.42
N ARG A 63 -32.34 14.80 22.17
CA ARG A 63 -32.75 14.42 20.81
C ARG A 63 -33.08 15.66 19.99
N GLU A 64 -33.81 16.62 20.56
CA GLU A 64 -34.11 17.90 19.91
C GLU A 64 -32.83 18.69 19.59
N ARG A 65 -31.88 18.76 20.54
CA ARG A 65 -30.57 19.38 20.29
C ARG A 65 -29.80 18.69 19.17
N PHE A 66 -29.82 17.35 19.10
CA PHE A 66 -29.22 16.60 17.99
C PHE A 66 -29.90 16.89 16.65
N HIS A 67 -31.24 16.94 16.61
CA HIS A 67 -31.98 17.28 15.39
C HIS A 67 -31.69 18.71 14.92
N ALA A 68 -31.63 19.67 15.85
CA ALA A 68 -31.25 21.05 15.55
C ALA A 68 -29.79 21.13 15.03
N LEU A 69 -28.87 20.40 15.66
CA LEU A 69 -27.48 20.32 15.22
C LEU A 69 -27.37 19.77 13.80
N ARG A 70 -28.04 18.63 13.52
CA ARG A 70 -28.13 18.03 12.18
C ARG A 70 -28.74 18.97 11.14
N ALA A 71 -29.77 19.74 11.50
CA ALA A 71 -30.37 20.70 10.60
C ALA A 71 -29.41 21.85 10.24
N CYS A 72 -28.55 22.27 11.18
CA CYS A 72 -27.58 23.33 10.97
C CYS A 72 -26.35 22.88 10.17
N THR A 73 -25.84 21.68 10.44
CA THR A 73 -24.61 21.17 9.83
C THR A 73 -24.84 20.39 8.54
N GLY A 74 -26.07 19.91 8.31
CA GLY A 74 -26.39 18.96 7.26
C GLY A 74 -25.78 17.57 7.50
N TRP A 75 -25.17 17.32 8.65
CA TRP A 75 -24.45 16.08 8.94
C TRP A 75 -25.34 15.06 9.64
N PRO A 76 -25.44 13.83 9.13
CA PRO A 76 -26.50 12.91 9.54
C PRO A 76 -26.29 12.23 10.89
N THR A 77 -25.05 12.14 11.37
CA THR A 77 -24.66 11.28 12.51
C THR A 77 -23.80 12.00 13.55
N LEU A 78 -23.59 11.38 14.71
CA LEU A 78 -22.52 11.74 15.63
C LEU A 78 -21.29 10.83 15.37
N PRO A 79 -20.05 11.30 15.64
CA PRO A 79 -19.75 12.60 16.20
C PRO A 79 -19.84 13.73 15.17
N GLN A 80 -20.15 14.92 15.65
CA GLN A 80 -20.03 16.16 14.89
C GLN A 80 -18.98 17.04 15.54
N VAL A 81 -18.03 17.50 14.74
CA VAL A 81 -16.85 18.20 15.22
C VAL A 81 -16.85 19.63 14.69
N PHE A 82 -16.52 20.55 15.58
CA PHE A 82 -16.28 21.95 15.29
C PHE A 82 -14.84 22.30 15.62
N VAL A 83 -14.20 23.07 14.75
CA VAL A 83 -12.86 23.61 14.95
C VAL A 83 -12.95 25.13 14.90
N ARG A 84 -12.58 25.80 16.00
CA ARG A 84 -12.67 27.27 16.16
C ARG A 84 -14.05 27.82 15.76
N GLY A 85 -15.11 27.15 16.23
CA GLY A 85 -16.50 27.51 15.94
C GLY A 85 -17.02 27.11 14.55
N ALA A 86 -16.16 26.65 13.62
CA ALA A 86 -16.56 26.20 12.30
C ALA A 86 -16.81 24.69 12.28
N PHE A 87 -17.93 24.25 11.70
CA PHE A 87 -18.20 22.83 11.51
C PHE A 87 -17.21 22.21 10.51
N VAL A 88 -16.60 21.07 10.86
CA VAL A 88 -15.62 20.38 10.00
C VAL A 88 -16.06 19.00 9.50
N GLY A 89 -17.04 18.36 10.15
CA GLY A 89 -17.47 17.00 9.80
C GLY A 89 -17.54 16.09 11.02
N GLY A 90 -17.26 14.81 10.83
CA GLY A 90 -17.15 13.82 11.89
C GLY A 90 -15.71 13.51 12.29
N GLN A 91 -15.50 12.31 12.82
CA GLN A 91 -14.18 11.88 13.30
C GLN A 91 -13.12 11.82 12.19
N THR A 92 -13.48 11.36 11.00
CA THR A 92 -12.53 11.18 9.89
C THR A 92 -12.05 12.53 9.37
N GLU A 93 -12.94 13.50 9.30
CA GLU A 93 -12.65 14.86 8.86
C GLU A 93 -11.74 15.56 9.87
N LEU A 94 -12.02 15.43 11.18
CA LEU A 94 -11.15 15.94 12.23
C LEU A 94 -9.74 15.31 12.15
N LEU A 95 -9.64 13.99 12.00
CA LEU A 95 -8.34 13.30 11.91
C LEU A 95 -7.48 13.74 10.72
N ARG A 96 -8.10 14.29 9.67
CA ARG A 96 -7.43 14.88 8.50
C ARG A 96 -7.26 16.39 8.60
N HIS A 97 -7.81 17.01 9.64
CA HIS A 97 -7.85 18.46 9.78
C HIS A 97 -6.46 19.00 10.17
N PRO A 98 -5.95 20.08 9.53
CA PRO A 98 -4.63 20.63 9.81
C PRO A 98 -4.39 21.05 11.28
N ILE A 99 -5.45 21.24 12.06
CA ILE A 99 -5.35 21.60 13.48
C ILE A 99 -4.64 20.52 14.30
N LEU A 100 -4.83 19.24 13.94
CA LEU A 100 -4.11 18.12 14.54
C LEU A 100 -2.68 17.96 14.00
N GLY A 101 -2.28 18.85 13.10
CA GLY A 101 -1.04 18.76 12.35
C GLY A 101 -1.25 17.88 11.12
N VAL A 102 -0.37 17.99 10.13
CA VAL A 102 -0.31 17.00 9.05
C VAL A 102 0.22 15.71 9.68
N ARG A 103 -0.68 14.89 10.21
CA ARG A 103 -0.37 13.49 10.44
C ARG A 103 -0.41 12.86 9.06
N GLU A 104 0.73 12.90 8.34
CA GLU A 104 0.94 11.87 7.33
C GLU A 104 0.60 10.55 8.05
N PRO A 105 -0.30 9.72 7.50
CA PRO A 105 -0.56 8.43 8.11
C PRO A 105 0.81 7.83 8.38
N ALA A 106 1.02 7.31 9.58
CA ALA A 106 2.25 6.60 9.92
C ALA A 106 2.30 5.33 9.04
N ALA A 107 2.58 5.51 7.75
CA ALA A 107 3.18 4.53 6.89
C ALA A 107 4.43 4.14 7.67
N GLY A 108 4.48 2.89 8.15
CA GLY A 108 5.60 2.40 8.92
C GLY A 108 6.90 2.86 8.24
N LEU A 109 7.86 3.32 9.05
CA LEU A 109 9.13 3.89 8.57
C LEU A 109 9.58 3.14 7.31
N PRO A 110 9.74 3.82 6.16
CA PRO A 110 10.03 3.14 4.91
C PRO A 110 11.26 2.26 5.11
N ALA A 111 11.18 1.01 4.65
CA ALA A 111 12.25 0.04 4.84
C ALA A 111 13.59 0.66 4.41
N SER A 112 14.59 0.65 5.29
CA SER A 112 15.88 1.30 5.01
C SER A 112 16.45 0.76 3.68
N PRO A 113 17.02 1.62 2.80
CA PRO A 113 17.57 1.17 1.51
C PRO A 113 18.54 0.00 1.63
N LYS A 114 19.35 -0.03 2.71
CA LYS A 114 20.27 -1.13 3.02
C LYS A 114 19.53 -2.47 3.17
N ARG A 115 18.45 -2.52 3.96
CA ARG A 115 17.65 -3.75 4.14
C ARG A 115 17.03 -4.23 2.83
N VAL A 116 16.50 -3.31 2.02
CA VAL A 116 15.94 -3.65 0.70
C VAL A 116 17.02 -4.25 -0.21
N MET A 117 18.22 -3.66 -0.23
CA MET A 117 19.34 -4.20 -1.00
C MET A 117 19.77 -5.57 -0.50
N THR A 118 19.98 -5.73 0.82
CA THR A 118 20.39 -7.00 1.42
C THR A 118 19.41 -8.12 1.11
N LEU A 119 18.10 -7.88 1.30
CA LEU A 119 17.08 -8.87 1.01
C LEU A 119 16.97 -9.17 -0.49
N GLY A 120 17.12 -8.15 -1.34
CA GLY A 120 17.12 -8.31 -2.80
C GLY A 120 18.25 -9.21 -3.28
N PHE A 121 19.48 -8.99 -2.80
CA PHE A 121 20.64 -9.82 -3.16
C PHE A 121 20.59 -11.21 -2.52
N ALA A 122 20.06 -11.35 -1.29
CA ALA A 122 19.85 -12.65 -0.66
C ALA A 122 18.90 -13.54 -1.50
N GLY A 123 17.94 -12.93 -2.21
CA GLY A 123 17.08 -13.62 -3.17
C GLY A 123 17.81 -14.24 -4.36
N LEU A 124 19.09 -13.94 -4.61
CA LEU A 124 19.87 -14.63 -5.66
C LEU A 124 20.43 -15.98 -5.21
N LEU A 125 20.47 -16.26 -3.89
CA LEU A 125 21.12 -17.46 -3.36
C LEU A 125 20.58 -18.77 -3.96
N PRO A 126 19.25 -18.98 -4.09
CA PRO A 126 18.77 -20.25 -4.64
C PRO A 126 19.03 -20.41 -6.14
N PHE A 127 19.16 -19.31 -6.90
CA PHE A 127 19.61 -19.36 -8.31
C PHE A 127 21.07 -19.78 -8.40
N LEU A 128 21.93 -19.20 -7.57
CA LEU A 128 23.36 -19.57 -7.52
C LEU A 128 23.53 -21.02 -7.10
N ALA A 129 22.79 -21.48 -6.10
CA ALA A 129 22.79 -22.87 -5.66
C ALA A 129 22.36 -23.82 -6.79
N GLY A 130 21.25 -23.52 -7.48
CA GLY A 130 20.78 -24.32 -8.61
C GLY A 130 21.80 -24.37 -9.76
N LEU A 131 22.47 -23.26 -10.04
CA LEU A 131 23.51 -23.19 -11.07
C LEU A 131 24.74 -24.06 -10.72
N VAL A 132 25.18 -24.00 -9.46
CA VAL A 132 26.27 -24.86 -8.96
C VAL A 132 25.87 -26.33 -9.04
N MET A 133 24.65 -26.68 -8.62
CA MET A 133 24.15 -28.06 -8.68
C MET A 133 24.08 -28.59 -10.12
N LEU A 134 23.81 -27.72 -11.09
CA LEU A 134 23.71 -28.09 -12.50
C LEU A 134 25.06 -28.17 -13.20
N SER A 135 26.03 -27.34 -12.79
CA SER A 135 27.26 -27.10 -13.57
C SER A 135 28.54 -27.59 -12.89
N ALA A 136 28.53 -27.83 -11.59
CA ALA A 136 29.74 -28.18 -10.84
C ALA A 136 30.05 -29.69 -10.94
N PRO A 137 31.27 -30.07 -11.38
CA PRO A 137 31.69 -31.46 -11.40
C PRO A 137 31.76 -32.03 -9.97
N GLY A 138 31.27 -33.25 -9.79
CA GLY A 138 31.32 -33.96 -8.50
C GLY A 138 30.13 -33.72 -7.57
N VAL A 139 29.15 -32.91 -7.95
CA VAL A 139 27.90 -32.79 -7.19
C VAL A 139 26.98 -33.96 -7.55
N ALA A 140 26.66 -34.80 -6.56
CA ALA A 140 25.80 -35.98 -6.73
C ALA A 140 24.29 -35.63 -6.77
N VAL A 141 23.92 -34.69 -7.65
CA VAL A 141 22.53 -34.25 -7.85
C VAL A 141 22.17 -34.42 -9.32
N SER A 142 20.95 -34.89 -9.59
CA SER A 142 20.50 -35.06 -10.98
C SER A 142 20.27 -33.71 -11.66
N GLN A 143 20.64 -33.62 -12.94
CA GLN A 143 20.39 -32.41 -13.75
C GLN A 143 18.90 -32.04 -13.79
N ALA A 144 18.02 -33.05 -13.84
CA ALA A 144 16.58 -32.84 -13.78
C ALA A 144 16.12 -32.17 -12.47
N PHE A 145 16.68 -32.57 -11.33
CA PHE A 145 16.38 -31.94 -10.05
C PHE A 145 16.89 -30.50 -10.00
N ALA A 146 18.14 -30.25 -10.42
CA ALA A 146 18.72 -28.91 -10.44
C ALA A 146 17.96 -27.96 -11.40
N ALA A 147 17.53 -28.46 -12.56
CA ALA A 147 16.70 -27.69 -13.50
C ALA A 147 15.32 -27.37 -12.91
N THR A 148 14.68 -28.36 -12.27
CA THR A 148 13.39 -28.17 -11.57
C THR A 148 13.53 -27.17 -10.41
N TRP A 149 14.66 -27.18 -9.70
CA TRP A 149 14.97 -26.22 -8.64
C TRP A 149 15.03 -24.79 -9.18
N LEU A 150 15.79 -24.57 -10.27
CA LEU A 150 15.91 -23.26 -10.92
C LEU A 150 14.55 -22.77 -11.43
N LEU A 151 13.80 -23.64 -12.10
CA LEU A 151 12.47 -23.33 -12.63
C LEU A 151 11.48 -22.99 -11.53
N GLY A 152 11.40 -23.83 -10.49
CA GLY A 152 10.48 -23.64 -9.38
C GLY A 152 10.76 -22.33 -8.65
N TYR A 153 12.03 -22.05 -8.34
CA TYR A 153 12.38 -20.81 -7.68
C TYR A 153 12.20 -19.59 -8.58
N GLY A 154 12.54 -19.71 -9.87
CA GLY A 154 12.26 -18.68 -10.89
C GLY A 154 10.78 -18.31 -10.95
N ALA A 155 9.88 -19.29 -10.85
CA ALA A 155 8.45 -19.06 -10.83
C ALA A 155 7.96 -18.36 -9.54
N VAL A 156 8.49 -18.75 -8.38
CA VAL A 156 8.20 -18.06 -7.11
C VAL A 156 8.61 -16.58 -7.20
N ILE A 157 9.80 -16.30 -7.72
CA ILE A 157 10.30 -14.93 -7.85
C ILE A 157 9.47 -14.16 -8.89
N ALA A 158 9.17 -14.73 -10.05
CA ALA A 158 8.30 -14.07 -11.04
C ALA A 158 6.93 -13.69 -10.48
N ALA A 159 6.31 -14.58 -9.69
CA ALA A 159 5.03 -14.32 -9.02
C ALA A 159 5.13 -13.19 -7.99
N PHE A 160 6.17 -13.20 -7.14
CA PHE A 160 6.43 -12.14 -6.16
C PHE A 160 6.57 -10.76 -6.83
N LEU A 161 7.25 -10.72 -7.97
CA LEU A 161 7.51 -9.49 -8.73
C LEU A 161 6.26 -8.96 -9.44
N GLY A 162 5.41 -9.85 -9.96
CA GLY A 162 4.08 -9.48 -10.42
C GLY A 162 3.28 -8.84 -9.28
N ALA A 163 3.15 -9.54 -8.15
CA ALA A 163 2.33 -9.13 -7.02
C ALA A 163 2.67 -7.73 -6.47
N ALA A 164 3.94 -7.28 -6.57
CA ALA A 164 4.36 -5.93 -6.18
C ALA A 164 3.54 -4.80 -6.84
N HIS A 165 2.98 -5.05 -8.03
CA HIS A 165 2.18 -4.07 -8.76
C HIS A 165 0.77 -3.87 -8.16
N TRP A 166 0.23 -4.82 -7.37
CA TRP A 166 -0.99 -4.56 -6.57
C TRP A 166 -0.76 -3.44 -5.57
N GLY A 167 0.43 -3.36 -4.96
CA GLY A 167 0.75 -2.30 -4.02
C GLY A 167 0.65 -0.91 -4.66
N ILE A 168 1.05 -0.78 -5.93
CA ILE A 168 0.96 0.48 -6.68
C ILE A 168 -0.49 0.75 -7.11
N ALA A 169 -1.20 -0.29 -7.59
CA ALA A 169 -2.59 -0.17 -8.02
C ALA A 169 -3.53 0.23 -6.85
N LEU A 170 -3.32 -0.33 -5.66
CA LEU A 170 -4.15 -0.10 -4.48
C LEU A 170 -3.85 1.22 -3.76
N THR A 171 -2.64 1.77 -3.91
CA THR A 171 -2.26 3.04 -3.26
C THR A 171 -2.80 4.27 -3.99
N GLY A 172 -3.44 4.10 -5.16
CA GLY A 172 -4.16 5.18 -5.84
C GLY A 172 -3.27 6.34 -6.28
N THR A 173 -1.95 6.13 -6.40
CA THR A 173 -1.06 7.09 -7.08
C THR A 173 -1.62 7.36 -8.48
N ASP A 174 -1.44 8.58 -9.03
CA ASP A 174 -1.91 9.05 -10.34
C ASP A 174 -1.33 8.26 -11.54
N SER A 175 -1.35 6.93 -11.46
CA SER A 175 -0.98 6.01 -12.50
C SER A 175 -2.13 5.98 -13.51
N PRO A 176 -1.87 6.28 -14.79
CA PRO A 176 -2.90 6.45 -15.81
C PRO A 176 -3.70 5.18 -16.14
N SER A 177 -3.44 4.03 -15.48
CA SER A 177 -4.23 2.81 -15.65
C SER A 177 -4.03 1.78 -14.52
N PRO A 178 -4.78 1.88 -13.41
CA PRO A 178 -4.73 0.92 -12.30
C PRO A 178 -5.07 -0.52 -12.73
N ASP A 179 -6.04 -0.69 -13.62
CA ASP A 179 -6.48 -2.02 -14.09
C ASP A 179 -5.37 -2.76 -14.85
N ARG A 180 -4.56 -2.04 -15.64
CA ARG A 180 -3.42 -2.64 -16.36
C ARG A 180 -2.33 -3.09 -15.39
N LEU A 181 -2.10 -2.35 -14.30
CA LEU A 181 -1.16 -2.75 -13.25
C LEU A 181 -1.67 -3.97 -12.47
N ALA A 182 -2.96 -4.02 -12.17
CA ALA A 182 -3.60 -5.17 -11.53
C ALA A 182 -3.53 -6.43 -12.41
N ALA A 183 -3.79 -6.32 -13.72
CA ALA A 183 -3.63 -7.42 -14.65
C ALA A 183 -2.15 -7.86 -14.76
N TRP A 184 -1.23 -6.89 -14.88
CA TRP A 184 0.20 -7.16 -14.92
C TRP A 184 0.71 -7.85 -13.66
N ALA A 185 0.06 -7.67 -12.51
CA ALA A 185 0.49 -8.37 -11.32
C ALA A 185 0.25 -9.89 -11.35
N VAL A 186 -0.68 -10.36 -12.17
CA VAL A 186 -1.06 -11.78 -12.27
C VAL A 186 -0.41 -12.46 -13.47
N ILE A 187 -0.15 -11.71 -14.56
CA ILE A 187 0.42 -12.25 -15.79
C ILE A 187 1.77 -12.98 -15.55
N PRO A 188 2.76 -12.42 -14.82
CA PRO A 188 4.02 -13.09 -14.53
C PRO A 188 3.86 -14.43 -13.81
N SER A 189 2.94 -14.56 -12.85
CA SER A 189 2.73 -15.82 -12.14
C SER A 189 2.13 -16.89 -13.04
N ILE A 190 1.19 -16.52 -13.91
CA ILE A 190 0.60 -17.46 -14.88
C ILE A 190 1.65 -17.92 -15.89
N LEU A 191 2.39 -16.98 -16.48
CA LEU A 191 3.44 -17.29 -17.45
C LEU A 191 4.54 -18.15 -16.82
N ALA A 192 4.96 -17.83 -15.59
CA ALA A 192 5.96 -18.64 -14.91
C ALA A 192 5.45 -20.04 -14.57
N TRP A 193 4.19 -20.18 -14.14
CA TRP A 193 3.60 -21.50 -13.94
C TRP A 193 3.56 -22.33 -15.23
N MET A 194 3.23 -21.72 -16.38
CA MET A 194 3.30 -22.39 -17.69
C MET A 194 4.71 -22.93 -18.01
N THR A 195 5.77 -22.21 -17.63
CA THR A 195 7.15 -22.71 -17.84
C THR A 195 7.49 -23.97 -17.04
N LEU A 196 6.73 -24.28 -15.98
CA LEU A 196 6.91 -25.51 -15.20
C LEU A 196 6.26 -26.74 -15.84
N LEU A 197 5.37 -26.54 -16.81
CA LEU A 197 4.60 -27.61 -17.45
C LEU A 197 5.24 -28.16 -18.73
N VAL A 198 6.33 -27.53 -19.17
CA VAL A 198 7.09 -27.91 -20.36
C VAL A 198 8.41 -28.57 -19.96
N GLU A 199 9.09 -29.15 -20.95
CA GLU A 199 10.43 -29.72 -20.74
C GLU A 199 11.39 -28.68 -20.15
N PRO A 200 12.28 -29.06 -19.20
CA PRO A 200 13.06 -28.09 -18.44
C PRO A 200 13.90 -27.11 -19.26
N ALA A 201 14.46 -27.55 -20.39
CA ALA A 201 15.22 -26.67 -21.28
C ALA A 201 14.33 -25.54 -21.84
N TRP A 202 13.16 -25.88 -22.38
CA TRP A 202 12.18 -24.89 -22.87
C TRP A 202 11.61 -24.03 -21.75
N GLY A 203 11.44 -24.60 -20.55
CA GLY A 203 11.03 -23.85 -19.36
C GLY A 203 12.03 -22.75 -19.02
N LEU A 204 13.34 -23.08 -19.00
CA LEU A 204 14.40 -22.12 -18.65
C LEU A 204 14.49 -20.99 -19.68
N ALA A 205 14.43 -21.33 -20.97
CA ALA A 205 14.37 -20.35 -22.05
C ALA A 205 13.14 -19.44 -21.93
N GLY A 206 11.97 -20.01 -21.61
CA GLY A 206 10.74 -19.27 -21.34
C GLY A 206 10.88 -18.31 -20.16
N GLN A 207 11.51 -18.75 -19.06
CA GLN A 207 11.75 -17.89 -17.90
C GLN A 207 12.75 -16.77 -18.20
N VAL A 208 13.78 -17.01 -19.01
CA VAL A 208 14.70 -15.94 -19.48
C VAL A 208 13.92 -14.81 -20.16
N LEU A 209 13.03 -15.16 -21.10
CA LEU A 209 12.19 -14.20 -21.81
C LEU A 209 11.21 -13.50 -20.85
N LEU A 210 10.62 -14.25 -19.93
CA LEU A 210 9.71 -13.71 -18.92
C LEU A 210 10.40 -12.69 -18.01
N PHE A 211 11.59 -13.00 -17.48
CA PHE A 211 12.35 -12.07 -16.62
C PHE A 211 12.81 -10.82 -17.38
N ALA A 212 13.15 -10.94 -18.67
CA ALA A 212 13.43 -9.79 -19.53
C ALA A 212 12.18 -8.91 -19.72
N LEU A 213 11.01 -9.51 -19.92
CA LEU A 213 9.74 -8.80 -20.01
C LEU A 213 9.39 -8.10 -18.69
N ILE A 214 9.52 -8.79 -17.56
CA ILE A 214 9.31 -8.21 -16.22
C ILE A 214 10.24 -7.01 -16.01
N LEU A 215 11.52 -7.14 -16.33
CA LEU A 215 12.46 -6.02 -16.22
C LEU A 215 12.04 -4.84 -17.10
N ALA A 216 11.62 -5.09 -18.34
CA ALA A 216 11.19 -4.04 -19.25
C ALA A 216 9.94 -3.30 -18.73
N VAL A 217 8.95 -4.02 -18.20
CA VAL A 217 7.75 -3.41 -17.61
C VAL A 217 8.09 -2.65 -16.34
N ASP A 218 8.90 -3.21 -15.45
CA ASP A 218 9.30 -2.57 -14.19
C ASP A 218 10.08 -1.27 -14.43
N LEU A 219 10.94 -1.21 -15.45
CA LEU A 219 11.66 0.01 -15.81
C LEU A 219 10.73 1.09 -16.35
N ARG A 220 9.71 0.71 -17.13
CA ARG A 220 8.68 1.64 -17.64
C ARG A 220 7.80 2.16 -16.50
N VAL A 221 7.25 1.26 -15.69
CA VAL A 221 6.42 1.59 -14.52
C VAL A 221 7.23 2.41 -13.53
N GLY A 222 8.45 1.99 -13.19
CA GLY A 222 9.30 2.72 -12.26
C GLY A 222 9.76 4.10 -12.75
N ALA A 223 9.77 4.36 -14.06
CA ALA A 223 9.98 5.68 -14.62
C ALA A 223 8.73 6.57 -14.49
N GLN A 224 7.54 6.00 -14.69
CA GLN A 224 6.25 6.71 -14.62
C GLN A 224 5.78 6.95 -13.19
N SER A 225 5.98 5.99 -12.29
CA SER A 225 5.53 6.01 -10.89
C SER A 225 6.58 6.58 -9.93
N GLY A 226 7.67 7.16 -10.42
CA GLY A 226 8.65 7.88 -9.60
C GLY A 226 9.51 7.01 -8.67
N TRP A 227 9.75 5.73 -9.00
CA TRP A 227 10.56 4.85 -8.15
C TRP A 227 11.96 5.45 -7.88
N PRO A 228 12.50 5.32 -6.65
CA PRO A 228 13.85 5.79 -6.34
C PRO A 228 14.90 5.21 -7.29
N ARG A 229 15.88 6.04 -7.69
CA ARG A 229 16.95 5.62 -8.62
C ARG A 229 17.71 4.38 -8.15
N TYR A 230 17.95 4.25 -6.83
CA TYR A 230 18.64 3.09 -6.27
C TYR A 230 17.84 1.80 -6.48
N TYR A 231 16.51 1.86 -6.34
CA TYR A 231 15.64 0.71 -6.47
C TYR A 231 15.58 0.22 -7.92
N ARG A 232 15.49 1.15 -8.89
CA ARG A 232 15.58 0.80 -10.32
C ARG A 232 16.91 0.12 -10.68
N ARG A 233 18.03 0.65 -10.16
CA ARG A 233 19.36 0.03 -10.37
C ARG A 233 19.44 -1.36 -9.76
N LEU A 234 19.00 -1.51 -8.50
CA LEU A 234 18.92 -2.81 -7.84
C LEU A 234 18.11 -3.79 -8.67
N ARG A 235 16.96 -3.36 -9.19
CA ARG A 235 16.08 -4.17 -10.02
C ARG A 235 16.78 -4.68 -11.28
N THR A 236 17.45 -3.79 -11.99
CA THR A 236 18.25 -4.15 -13.18
C THR A 236 19.34 -5.15 -12.83
N SER A 237 20.13 -4.92 -11.77
CA SER A 237 21.20 -5.82 -11.37
C SER A 237 20.68 -7.23 -11.02
N LEU A 238 19.60 -7.32 -10.24
CA LEU A 238 19.02 -8.60 -9.85
C LEU A 238 18.42 -9.34 -11.05
N SER A 239 17.63 -8.65 -11.88
CA SER A 239 17.01 -9.27 -13.06
C SER A 239 18.07 -9.76 -14.06
N VAL A 240 19.13 -8.99 -14.30
CA VAL A 240 20.24 -9.42 -15.16
C VAL A 240 20.93 -10.66 -14.58
N ALA A 241 21.20 -10.68 -13.27
CA ALA A 241 21.81 -11.85 -12.62
C ALA A 241 20.94 -13.11 -12.76
N VAL A 242 19.62 -12.98 -12.57
CA VAL A 242 18.67 -14.09 -12.76
C VAL A 242 18.62 -14.55 -14.22
N ILE A 243 18.53 -13.62 -15.18
CA ILE A 243 18.52 -13.94 -16.62
C ILE A 243 19.79 -14.69 -17.01
N VAL A 244 20.95 -14.24 -16.54
CA VAL A 244 22.23 -14.92 -16.79
C VAL A 244 22.24 -16.30 -16.15
N ALA A 245 21.82 -16.45 -14.90
CA ALA A 245 21.80 -17.75 -14.23
C ALA A 245 20.90 -18.77 -14.94
N LEU A 246 19.68 -18.36 -15.35
CA LEU A 246 18.76 -19.20 -16.09
C LEU A 246 19.27 -19.51 -17.51
N GLY A 247 19.88 -18.53 -18.18
CA GLY A 247 20.47 -18.70 -19.50
C GLY A 247 21.65 -19.67 -19.49
N VAL A 248 22.54 -19.58 -18.50
CA VAL A 248 23.62 -20.56 -18.33
C VAL A 248 23.02 -21.95 -18.06
N GLY A 249 22.03 -22.06 -17.17
CA GLY A 249 21.37 -23.34 -16.93
C GLY A 249 20.75 -23.96 -18.18
N TRP A 250 20.14 -23.14 -19.05
CA TRP A 250 19.64 -23.57 -20.34
C TRP A 250 20.76 -24.10 -21.25
N THR A 251 21.88 -23.36 -21.37
CA THR A 251 23.01 -23.81 -22.20
C THR A 251 23.63 -25.12 -21.71
N VAL A 252 23.69 -25.35 -20.40
CA VAL A 252 24.22 -26.59 -19.81
C VAL A 252 23.32 -27.78 -20.19
N LEU A 253 22.00 -27.63 -20.09
CA LEU A 253 21.07 -28.69 -20.49
C LEU A 253 21.15 -29.01 -21.99
N GLN A 254 21.30 -27.98 -22.85
CA GLN A 254 21.44 -28.19 -24.28
C GLN A 254 22.75 -28.90 -24.66
N SER A 255 23.81 -28.77 -23.86
CA SER A 255 25.09 -29.45 -24.10
C SER A 255 25.12 -30.91 -23.63
N ALA A 256 24.13 -31.32 -22.82
CA ALA A 256 24.07 -32.65 -22.21
C ALA A 256 23.17 -33.65 -22.97
N GLY A 257 22.36 -33.18 -23.93
CA GLY A 257 21.51 -33.99 -24.80
C GLY A 257 22.07 -34.09 -26.20
#